data_AF-I4D996-F1
#
_entry.id   AF-I4D996-F1
#
_cell.length_a   1.000
_cell.length_b   1.000
_cell.length_c   1.000
_cell.angle_alpha   90.00
_cell.angle_beta   90.00
_cell.angle_gamma   90.00
#
_symmetry.space_group_name_H-M   'P 1'
#
loop_
_entity.id
_entity.type
_entity.pdbx_description
1 polymer ?
#
loop_
_entity_poly.entity_id
_entity_poly.type
_entity_poly.pdbx_seq_one_letter_code
_entity_poly.pdbx_strand_id
1 'polypeptide(L)'
;MFFTLSESITFGCIPQEELIRAKPVSSDARQVFFTLPERNKKTKRILMIYARRQEEIVLPRVTLLDIKGDPYVHSLIEAGNRHLAAIGYTEHGLRHVGLVSHIASNILEKMEHTERECELAAIAGYLHDIGNAVNRVSHAQTGAILATSILQRHGMNPEEIAVIIGAIGNHDETDGNPVNNISAALILADKSDVHRSRVRNLDLSTFDIHDRVNYAVEKSFLRVYPQERVALELTIDTEICPVMEYFEIFLARMLLCRKAAGFLNTKFELKINEVKLL
;
A
#
# COMPACT_ATOMS: atom_id res chain seq x y z
N MET A 1 51.18 2.07 21.39
CA MET A 1 50.70 2.42 20.03
C MET A 1 49.57 3.42 20.24
N PHE A 2 49.89 4.71 20.05
CA PHE A 2 49.00 5.85 20.32
C PHE A 2 48.08 6.08 19.12
N PHE A 3 46.82 6.45 19.35
CA PHE A 3 46.20 7.64 18.77
C PHE A 3 44.98 8.04 19.61
N THR A 4 45.11 9.17 20.29
CA THR A 4 44.05 9.90 20.99
C THR A 4 43.25 10.73 19.98
N LEU A 5 41.92 10.60 19.99
CA LEU A 5 41.00 11.48 19.25
C LEU A 5 40.76 12.75 20.08
N SER A 6 41.36 13.87 19.68
CA SER A 6 40.93 15.20 20.13
C SER A 6 41.35 16.28 19.14
N GLU A 7 40.58 16.50 18.08
CA GLU A 7 40.56 17.81 17.42
C GLU A 7 39.12 18.18 17.07
N SER A 8 38.58 19.08 17.89
CA SER A 8 37.40 19.90 17.65
C SER A 8 37.61 20.75 16.40
N ILE A 9 36.88 20.46 15.32
CA ILE A 9 36.81 21.33 14.14
C ILE A 9 35.82 22.45 14.47
N THR A 10 36.35 23.62 14.81
CA THR A 10 35.58 24.87 14.89
C THR A 10 35.09 25.26 13.49
N PHE A 11 33.77 25.26 13.29
CA PHE A 11 33.14 25.88 12.12
C PHE A 11 33.30 27.40 12.25
N GLY A 12 34.26 27.98 11.52
CA GLY A 12 34.29 29.42 11.31
C GLY A 12 33.08 29.83 10.46
N CYS A 13 32.24 30.70 11.01
CA CYS A 13 31.14 31.36 10.30
C CYS A 13 31.62 31.94 8.97
N ILE A 14 31.09 31.44 7.86
CA ILE A 14 31.06 32.20 6.61
C ILE A 14 29.94 33.23 6.77
N PRO A 15 30.19 34.53 6.58
CA PRO A 15 29.14 35.55 6.68
C PRO A 15 27.99 35.24 5.71
N GLN A 16 26.75 35.25 6.20
CA GLN A 16 25.54 34.93 5.45
C GLN A 16 25.25 35.89 4.26
N GLU A 17 25.98 36.99 4.13
CA GLU A 17 25.71 38.03 3.13
C GLU A 17 26.21 37.71 1.71
N GLU A 18 27.17 36.79 1.52
CA GLU A 18 27.64 36.41 0.17
C GLU A 18 26.76 35.33 -0.52
N LEU A 19 25.81 34.71 0.18
CA LEU A 19 25.00 33.60 -0.36
C LEU A 19 23.73 34.06 -1.10
N ILE A 20 23.40 35.36 -1.10
CA ILE A 20 22.06 35.85 -1.47
C ILE A 20 21.94 36.29 -2.95
N ARG A 21 23.00 36.21 -3.77
CA ARG A 21 22.92 36.61 -5.20
C ARG A 21 23.25 35.48 -6.17
N ALA A 22 22.44 34.43 -6.17
CA ALA A 22 22.31 33.56 -7.34
C ALA A 22 20.84 33.20 -7.52
N LYS A 23 20.13 33.93 -8.37
CA LYS A 23 18.83 33.47 -8.89
C LYS A 23 19.09 32.33 -9.88
N PRO A 24 18.33 31.24 -9.86
CA PRO A 24 18.48 30.18 -10.83
C PRO A 24 18.04 30.71 -12.20
N VAL A 25 18.96 30.72 -13.16
CA VAL A 25 18.65 30.90 -14.58
C VAL A 25 18.92 29.56 -15.25
N SER A 26 17.83 28.96 -15.73
CA SER A 26 17.70 27.78 -16.60
C SER A 26 18.20 26.41 -16.11
N SER A 27 17.45 25.39 -16.54
CA SER A 27 17.54 23.96 -16.20
C SER A 27 18.61 23.20 -16.98
N ASP A 28 19.63 23.88 -17.51
CA ASP A 28 20.69 23.24 -18.29
C ASP A 28 21.98 23.18 -17.46
N ALA A 29 22.19 22.04 -16.79
CA ALA A 29 23.36 21.77 -15.94
C ALA A 29 24.71 21.84 -16.69
N ARG A 30 24.71 22.08 -18.01
CA ARG A 30 25.91 22.21 -18.85
C ARG A 30 26.37 23.66 -19.08
N GLN A 31 25.62 24.68 -18.66
CA GLN A 31 25.98 26.09 -18.90
C GLN A 31 26.43 26.89 -17.67
N VAL A 32 26.68 26.24 -16.54
CA VAL A 32 27.25 26.93 -15.36
C VAL A 32 28.79 26.89 -15.42
N PHE A 33 29.38 27.45 -16.47
CA PHE A 33 30.79 27.86 -16.44
C PHE A 33 30.85 29.30 -15.95
N PHE A 34 30.74 29.49 -14.63
CA PHE A 34 31.11 30.75 -14.01
C PHE A 34 32.61 30.96 -14.17
N THR A 35 32.98 32.06 -14.81
CA THR A 35 34.28 32.72 -14.69
C THR A 35 34.49 33.13 -13.23
N LEU A 36 35.01 32.21 -12.42
CA LEU A 36 35.40 32.49 -11.04
C LEU A 36 36.87 32.95 -11.01
N PRO A 37 37.21 34.02 -10.26
CA PRO A 37 38.60 34.40 -10.03
C PRO A 37 39.30 33.23 -9.33
N GLU A 38 40.59 33.00 -9.63
CA GLU A 38 41.38 31.86 -9.14
C GLU A 38 41.31 31.69 -7.61
N ARG A 39 40.29 30.96 -7.12
CA ARG A 39 40.19 30.58 -5.71
C ARG A 39 40.88 29.22 -5.53
N ASN A 40 41.79 29.20 -4.57
CA ASN A 40 42.54 28.09 -3.96
C ASN A 40 42.04 26.67 -4.32
N LYS A 41 42.97 25.76 -4.66
CA LYS A 41 42.76 24.32 -4.92
C LYS A 41 41.76 23.63 -3.97
N LYS A 42 41.68 24.05 -2.70
CA LYS A 42 40.75 23.53 -1.69
C LYS A 42 39.27 23.83 -2.04
N THR A 43 38.96 25.02 -2.55
CA THR A 43 37.61 25.44 -2.95
C THR A 43 37.16 24.69 -4.21
N LYS A 44 38.04 24.55 -5.21
CA LYS A 44 37.78 23.69 -6.39
C LYS A 44 37.50 22.24 -6.00
N ARG A 45 38.23 21.70 -5.01
CA ARG A 45 38.03 20.33 -4.54
C ARG A 45 36.69 20.14 -3.81
N ILE A 46 36.27 21.11 -3.00
CA ILE A 46 34.96 21.10 -2.32
C ILE A 46 33.82 21.20 -3.34
N LEU A 47 33.93 22.11 -4.32
CA LEU A 47 32.95 22.23 -5.41
C LEU A 47 32.92 20.98 -6.30
N MET A 48 34.05 20.35 -6.58
CA MET A 48 34.07 19.06 -7.30
C MET A 48 33.43 17.94 -6.49
N ILE A 49 33.61 17.87 -5.16
CA ILE A 49 32.94 16.89 -4.29
C ILE A 49 31.42 17.15 -4.26
N TYR A 50 31.01 18.42 -4.21
CA TYR A 50 29.60 18.81 -4.28
C TYR A 50 28.98 18.48 -5.64
N ALA A 51 29.69 18.75 -6.75
CA ALA A 51 29.23 18.45 -8.10
C ALA A 51 29.21 16.93 -8.38
N ARG A 52 30.15 16.15 -7.84
CA ARG A 52 30.11 14.68 -7.91
C ARG A 52 28.98 14.06 -7.11
N ARG A 53 28.45 14.78 -6.11
CA ARG A 53 27.26 14.39 -5.33
C ARG A 53 25.94 14.76 -6.03
N GLN A 54 25.99 15.42 -7.17
CA GLN A 54 24.83 15.71 -8.03
C GLN A 54 24.71 14.69 -9.18
N GLU A 55 25.33 13.52 -9.06
CA GLU A 55 24.84 12.36 -9.83
C GLU A 55 23.40 12.13 -9.36
N GLU A 56 22.45 12.32 -10.27
CA GLU A 56 21.03 12.10 -10.06
C GLU A 56 20.89 10.69 -9.47
N ILE A 57 20.49 10.58 -8.20
CA ILE A 57 20.29 9.28 -7.56
C ILE A 57 19.06 8.67 -8.24
N VAL A 58 19.30 7.86 -9.27
CA VAL A 58 18.25 7.07 -9.92
C VAL A 58 17.87 5.96 -8.97
N LEU A 59 16.81 6.18 -8.19
CA LEU A 59 16.26 5.16 -7.31
C LEU A 59 15.64 4.03 -8.15
N PRO A 60 15.81 2.76 -7.75
CA PRO A 60 15.23 1.64 -8.47
C PRO A 60 13.70 1.73 -8.50
N ARG A 61 13.11 1.50 -9.67
CA ARG A 61 11.66 1.37 -9.84
C ARG A 61 11.21 -0.02 -9.39
N VAL A 62 11.03 -0.18 -8.09
CA VAL A 62 10.60 -1.44 -7.47
C VAL A 62 9.21 -1.86 -7.96
N THR A 63 9.07 -3.13 -8.32
CA THR A 63 7.85 -3.74 -8.87
C THR A 63 7.25 -4.78 -7.91
N LEU A 64 5.99 -5.14 -8.14
CA LEU A 64 5.31 -6.25 -7.49
C LEU A 64 6.08 -7.57 -7.69
N LEU A 65 6.71 -7.76 -8.85
CA LEU A 65 7.49 -8.96 -9.10
C LEU A 65 8.67 -9.08 -8.14
N ASP A 66 9.36 -7.96 -7.86
CA ASP A 66 10.45 -7.91 -6.88
C ASP A 66 9.94 -8.28 -5.47
N ILE A 67 8.78 -7.75 -5.09
CA ILE A 67 8.16 -8.03 -3.79
C ILE A 67 7.67 -9.48 -3.67
N LYS A 68 7.08 -10.05 -4.73
CA LYS A 68 6.66 -11.45 -4.78
C LYS A 68 7.84 -12.42 -4.77
N GLY A 69 8.97 -12.01 -5.35
CA GLY A 69 10.22 -12.78 -5.37
C GLY A 69 10.97 -12.78 -4.04
N ASP A 70 10.55 -11.97 -3.06
CA ASP A 70 11.22 -11.84 -1.78
C ASP A 70 10.82 -12.97 -0.80
N PRO A 71 11.74 -13.90 -0.45
CA PRO A 71 11.42 -15.00 0.45
C PRO A 71 11.04 -14.54 1.86
N TYR A 72 11.47 -13.35 2.28
CA TYR A 72 11.09 -12.77 3.56
C TYR A 72 9.61 -12.37 3.55
N VAL A 73 9.14 -11.73 2.48
CA VAL A 73 7.71 -11.37 2.30
C VAL A 73 6.85 -12.63 2.30
N HIS A 74 7.24 -13.63 1.51
CA HIS A 74 6.54 -14.91 1.43
C HIS A 74 6.40 -15.58 2.81
N SER A 75 7.49 -15.63 3.58
CA SER A 75 7.51 -16.26 4.90
C SER A 75 6.59 -15.55 5.90
N LEU A 76 6.51 -14.22 5.86
CA LEU A 76 5.63 -13.44 6.75
C LEU A 76 4.16 -13.65 6.40
N ILE A 77 3.80 -13.67 5.11
CA ILE A 77 2.41 -13.92 4.67
C ILE A 77 1.96 -15.32 5.12
N GLU A 78 2.78 -16.36 4.87
CA GLU A 78 2.44 -17.73 5.28
C GLU A 78 2.41 -17.90 6.81
N ALA A 79 3.29 -17.23 7.55
CA ALA A 79 3.25 -17.21 9.01
C ALA A 79 1.96 -16.54 9.52
N GLY A 80 1.62 -15.35 9.03
CA GLY A 80 0.39 -14.65 9.40
C GLY A 80 -0.86 -15.46 9.06
N ASN A 81 -0.88 -16.09 7.89
CA ASN A 81 -1.95 -17.00 7.49
C ASN A 81 -2.09 -18.16 8.50
N ARG A 82 -1.01 -18.80 8.94
CA ARG A 82 -1.05 -19.86 9.97
C ARG A 82 -1.47 -19.35 11.34
N HIS A 83 -1.01 -18.17 11.76
CA HIS A 83 -1.41 -17.57 13.04
C HIS A 83 -2.91 -17.33 13.08
N LEU A 84 -3.48 -16.74 12.03
CA LEU A 84 -4.92 -16.52 11.91
C LEU A 84 -5.73 -17.81 11.94
N ALA A 85 -5.24 -18.87 11.30
CA ALA A 85 -5.86 -20.20 11.38
C ALA A 85 -5.92 -20.70 12.83
N ALA A 86 -4.84 -20.53 13.58
CA ALA A 86 -4.74 -21.00 14.97
C ALA A 86 -5.71 -20.31 15.92
N ILE A 87 -6.25 -19.14 15.55
CA ILE A 87 -7.22 -18.37 16.34
C ILE A 87 -8.59 -18.24 15.65
N GLY A 88 -8.86 -19.06 14.62
CA GLY A 88 -10.19 -19.22 14.02
C GLY A 88 -10.58 -18.20 12.95
N TYR A 89 -9.64 -17.46 12.37
CA TYR A 89 -9.95 -16.54 11.25
C TYR A 89 -9.82 -17.23 9.88
N THR A 90 -10.55 -16.66 8.91
CA THR A 90 -10.55 -17.06 7.50
C THR A 90 -9.17 -16.91 6.84
N GLU A 91 -9.04 -17.43 5.62
CA GLU A 91 -7.79 -17.40 4.83
C GLU A 91 -7.34 -15.97 4.50
N HIS A 92 -6.06 -15.67 4.77
CA HIS A 92 -5.38 -14.40 4.44
C HIS A 92 -3.93 -14.68 3.98
N GLY A 93 -3.70 -15.79 3.28
CA GLY A 93 -2.42 -16.20 2.72
C GLY A 93 -2.25 -15.73 1.28
N LEU A 94 -1.35 -16.39 0.54
CA LEU A 94 -0.92 -15.96 -0.80
C LEU A 94 -2.06 -15.85 -1.82
N ARG A 95 -3.10 -16.68 -1.69
CA ARG A 95 -4.29 -16.62 -2.56
C ARG A 95 -5.01 -15.29 -2.35
N HIS A 96 -5.33 -14.95 -1.10
CA HIS A 96 -6.02 -13.72 -0.75
C HIS A 96 -5.22 -12.48 -1.16
N VAL A 97 -3.98 -12.34 -0.69
CA VAL A 97 -3.19 -11.15 -1.00
C VAL A 97 -2.88 -11.02 -2.50
N GLY A 98 -2.78 -12.15 -3.22
CA GLY A 98 -2.62 -12.17 -4.68
C GLY A 98 -3.86 -11.66 -5.41
N LEU A 99 -5.05 -12.07 -4.95
CA LEU A 99 -6.33 -11.60 -5.50
C LEU A 99 -6.53 -10.11 -5.22
N VAL A 100 -6.34 -9.66 -3.98
CA VAL A 100 -6.46 -8.25 -3.59
C VAL A 100 -5.48 -7.37 -4.37
N SER A 101 -4.22 -7.79 -4.48
CA SER A 101 -3.20 -7.12 -5.31
C SER A 101 -3.66 -6.92 -6.76
N HIS A 102 -4.21 -7.97 -7.38
CA HIS A 102 -4.70 -7.89 -8.76
C HIS A 102 -5.91 -6.97 -8.90
N ILE A 103 -6.91 -7.11 -8.02
CA ILE A 103 -8.12 -6.29 -8.06
C ILE A 103 -7.79 -4.81 -7.82
N ALA A 104 -6.93 -4.48 -6.85
CA ALA A 104 -6.55 -3.10 -6.55
C ALA A 104 -5.90 -2.41 -7.77
N SER A 105 -4.99 -3.10 -8.45
CA SER A 105 -4.41 -2.60 -9.70
C SER A 105 -5.46 -2.44 -10.80
N ASN A 106 -6.35 -3.42 -10.96
CA ASN A 106 -7.36 -3.38 -12.02
C ASN A 106 -8.40 -2.27 -11.81
N ILE A 107 -8.76 -1.95 -10.57
CA ILE A 107 -9.64 -0.81 -10.25
C ILE A 107 -9.04 0.48 -10.80
N LEU A 108 -7.78 0.77 -10.46
CA LEU A 108 -7.10 1.99 -10.90
C LEU A 108 -6.90 2.01 -12.43
N GLU A 109 -6.56 0.87 -13.02
CA GLU A 109 -6.42 0.72 -14.47
C GLU A 109 -7.73 1.06 -15.19
N LYS A 110 -8.87 0.51 -14.72
CA LYS A 110 -10.20 0.79 -15.29
C LYS A 110 -10.65 2.22 -15.06
N MET A 111 -10.08 2.90 -14.08
CA MET A 111 -10.31 4.32 -13.80
C MET A 111 -9.28 5.23 -14.49
N GLU A 112 -8.47 4.69 -15.42
CA GLU A 112 -7.52 5.44 -16.25
C GLU A 112 -6.39 6.13 -15.44
N HIS A 113 -6.05 5.59 -14.27
CA HIS A 113 -4.86 6.02 -13.52
C HIS A 113 -3.57 5.57 -14.20
N THR A 114 -2.45 6.15 -13.77
CA THR A 114 -1.15 5.83 -14.36
C THR A 114 -0.74 4.38 -14.10
N GLU A 115 0.04 3.78 -15.01
CA GLU A 115 0.63 2.46 -14.82
C GLU A 115 1.39 2.37 -13.48
N ARG A 116 2.05 3.46 -13.06
CA ARG A 116 2.76 3.48 -11.78
C ARG A 116 1.82 3.44 -10.59
N GLU A 117 0.71 4.18 -10.59
CA GLU A 117 -0.29 4.07 -9.52
C GLU A 117 -0.89 2.66 -9.43
N CYS A 118 -1.18 2.03 -10.57
CA CYS A 118 -1.64 0.63 -10.62
C CYS A 118 -0.63 -0.32 -9.97
N GLU A 119 0.66 -0.17 -10.30
CA GLU A 119 1.76 -0.95 -9.73
C GLU A 119 1.87 -0.76 -8.21
N LEU A 120 1.76 0.48 -7.72
CA LEU A 120 1.80 0.78 -6.29
C LEU A 120 0.58 0.22 -5.55
N ALA A 121 -0.61 0.24 -6.17
CA ALA A 121 -1.81 -0.39 -5.62
C ALA A 121 -1.68 -1.92 -5.55
N ALA A 122 -1.08 -2.54 -6.56
CA ALA A 122 -0.75 -3.96 -6.54
C ALA A 122 0.22 -4.31 -5.41
N ILE A 123 1.29 -3.52 -5.22
CA ILE A 123 2.26 -3.73 -4.13
C ILE A 123 1.58 -3.57 -2.77
N ALA A 124 0.78 -2.51 -2.59
CA ALA A 124 0.03 -2.28 -1.35
C ALA A 124 -0.93 -3.45 -1.07
N GLY A 125 -1.69 -3.91 -2.06
CA GLY A 125 -2.58 -5.06 -1.92
C GLY A 125 -1.88 -6.37 -1.62
N TYR A 126 -0.66 -6.58 -2.12
CA TYR A 126 0.09 -7.80 -1.80
C TYR A 126 0.65 -7.81 -0.37
N LEU A 127 0.92 -6.62 0.19
CA LEU A 127 1.53 -6.44 1.51
C LEU A 127 0.54 -6.08 2.62
N HIS A 128 -0.71 -5.73 2.30
CA HIS A 128 -1.64 -5.09 3.25
C HIS A 128 -1.83 -5.85 4.56
N ASP A 129 -1.86 -7.18 4.47
CA ASP A 129 -2.11 -8.08 5.59
C ASP A 129 -0.86 -8.66 6.25
N ILE A 130 0.33 -8.22 5.85
CA ILE A 130 1.59 -8.77 6.36
C ILE A 130 1.75 -8.59 7.89
N GLY A 131 1.04 -7.61 8.47
CA GLY A 131 0.97 -7.39 9.91
C GLY A 131 0.34 -8.55 10.69
N ASN A 132 -0.46 -9.41 10.05
CA ASN A 132 -1.01 -10.61 10.69
C ASN A 132 0.09 -11.62 11.09
N ALA A 133 1.32 -11.49 10.56
CA ALA A 133 2.48 -12.22 11.07
C ALA A 133 2.80 -11.88 12.53
N VAL A 134 2.38 -10.70 13.00
CA VAL A 134 2.58 -10.19 14.37
C VAL A 134 1.30 -10.36 15.19
N ASN A 135 0.17 -9.80 14.73
CA ASN A 135 -1.12 -9.90 15.40
C ASN A 135 -2.27 -9.52 14.45
N ARG A 136 -3.48 -10.02 14.69
CA ARG A 136 -4.70 -9.57 14.01
C ARG A 136 -5.09 -8.15 14.42
N VAL A 137 -4.97 -7.85 15.71
CA VAL A 137 -5.22 -6.51 16.25
C VAL A 137 -4.16 -5.56 15.71
N SER A 138 -4.61 -4.47 15.10
CA SER A 138 -3.74 -3.48 14.47
C SER A 138 -2.81 -4.06 13.38
N HIS A 139 -3.27 -5.09 12.66
CA HIS A 139 -2.51 -5.66 11.52
C HIS A 139 -2.24 -4.62 10.42
N ALA A 140 -3.14 -3.65 10.22
CA ALA A 140 -2.92 -2.56 9.28
C ALA A 140 -1.71 -1.70 9.67
N GLN A 141 -1.63 -1.24 10.93
CA GLN A 141 -0.54 -0.37 11.39
C GLN A 141 0.79 -1.12 11.50
N THR A 142 0.77 -2.34 12.05
CA THR A 142 1.97 -3.19 12.11
C THR A 142 2.43 -3.60 10.70
N GLY A 143 1.50 -3.88 9.80
CA GLY A 143 1.76 -4.16 8.39
C GLY A 143 2.43 -2.98 7.68
N ALA A 144 1.96 -1.75 7.91
CA ALA A 144 2.57 -0.53 7.36
C ALA A 144 4.03 -0.36 7.83
N ILE A 145 4.32 -0.64 9.10
CA ILE A 145 5.68 -0.59 9.66
C ILE A 145 6.58 -1.64 9.00
N LEU A 146 6.10 -2.89 8.89
CA LEU A 146 6.85 -3.98 8.24
C LEU A 146 7.10 -3.69 6.76
N ALA A 147 6.08 -3.22 6.04
CA ALA A 147 6.16 -2.81 4.64
C ALA A 147 7.19 -1.69 4.45
N THR A 148 7.28 -0.71 5.36
CA THR A 148 8.31 0.33 5.31
C THR A 148 9.71 -0.28 5.21
N SER A 149 10.04 -1.20 6.12
CA SER A 149 11.36 -1.85 6.16
C SER A 149 11.64 -2.69 4.90
N ILE A 150 10.63 -3.42 4.42
CA ILE A 150 10.73 -4.25 3.22
C ILE A 150 11.01 -3.37 2.00
N LEU A 151 10.20 -2.34 1.78
CA LEU A 151 10.30 -1.47 0.61
C LEU A 151 11.60 -0.64 0.62
N GLN A 152 12.06 -0.19 1.80
CA GLN A 152 13.37 0.45 1.96
C GLN A 152 14.52 -0.47 1.58
N ARG A 153 14.46 -1.75 1.98
CA ARG A 153 15.49 -2.75 1.62
C ARG A 153 15.56 -2.98 0.11
N HIS A 154 14.42 -2.89 -0.59
CA HIS A 154 14.36 -2.94 -2.05
C HIS A 154 14.80 -1.63 -2.74
N GLY A 155 15.11 -0.59 -1.97
CA GLY A 155 15.58 0.70 -2.49
C GLY A 155 14.47 1.57 -3.09
N MET A 156 13.19 1.28 -2.79
CA MET A 156 12.06 2.04 -3.32
C MET A 156 12.14 3.52 -2.94
N ASN A 157 11.64 4.39 -3.83
CA ASN A 157 11.56 5.83 -3.56
C ASN A 157 10.75 6.11 -2.27
N PRO A 158 11.29 6.88 -1.30
CA PRO A 158 10.59 7.23 -0.07
C PRO A 158 9.19 7.83 -0.25
N GLU A 159 8.95 8.59 -1.33
CA GLU A 159 7.63 9.15 -1.63
C GLU A 159 6.61 8.05 -1.96
N GLU A 160 7.01 7.05 -2.74
CA GLU A 160 6.16 5.90 -3.07
C GLU A 160 5.94 5.00 -1.84
N ILE A 161 6.97 4.83 -1.00
CA ILE A 161 6.84 4.14 0.28
C ILE A 161 5.76 4.83 1.14
N ALA A 162 5.81 6.16 1.26
CA ALA A 162 4.83 6.93 2.05
C ALA A 162 3.39 6.71 1.56
N VAL A 163 3.19 6.64 0.23
CA VAL A 163 1.88 6.34 -0.37
C VAL A 163 1.40 4.93 -0.04
N ILE A 164 2.27 3.92 -0.21
CA ILE A 164 1.93 2.50 0.07
C ILE A 164 1.63 2.28 1.55
N ILE A 165 2.46 2.79 2.46
CA ILE A 165 2.25 2.56 3.90
C ILE A 165 1.04 3.35 4.41
N GLY A 166 0.75 4.51 3.80
CA GLY A 166 -0.50 5.23 4.03
C GLY A 166 -1.73 4.42 3.61
N ALA A 167 -1.64 3.71 2.49
CA ALA A 167 -2.70 2.80 2.05
C ALA A 167 -2.86 1.60 2.99
N ILE A 168 -1.77 0.92 3.33
CA ILE A 168 -1.78 -0.25 4.22
C ILE A 168 -2.27 0.15 5.63
N GLY A 169 -1.80 1.26 6.18
CA GLY A 169 -2.16 1.67 7.54
C GLY A 169 -3.62 2.08 7.72
N ASN A 170 -4.38 2.30 6.63
CA ASN A 170 -5.74 2.83 6.66
C ASN A 170 -6.77 1.92 5.97
N HIS A 171 -6.46 0.64 5.72
CA HIS A 171 -7.36 -0.26 4.98
C HIS A 171 -8.36 -1.03 5.87
N ASP A 172 -8.16 -1.09 7.19
CA ASP A 172 -9.03 -1.84 8.10
C ASP A 172 -10.34 -1.10 8.43
N GLU A 173 -11.44 -1.84 8.62
CA GLU A 173 -12.76 -1.27 8.94
C GLU A 173 -12.83 -0.47 10.25
N THR A 174 -11.93 -0.71 11.21
CA THR A 174 -12.01 -0.11 12.55
C THR A 174 -11.66 1.37 12.55
N ASP A 175 -10.57 1.74 11.88
CA ASP A 175 -10.00 3.10 11.87
C ASP A 175 -9.59 3.58 10.47
N GLY A 176 -9.85 2.78 9.44
CA GLY A 176 -9.46 3.05 8.07
C GLY A 176 -10.23 4.17 7.37
N ASN A 177 -9.51 4.87 6.48
CA ASN A 177 -10.04 5.90 5.61
C ASN A 177 -9.27 5.90 4.28
N PRO A 178 -9.92 6.16 3.13
CA PRO A 178 -9.21 6.35 1.87
C PRO A 178 -8.43 7.68 1.92
N VAL A 179 -7.11 7.60 2.03
CA VAL A 179 -6.19 8.76 2.15
C VAL A 179 -5.51 9.13 0.83
N ASN A 180 -5.56 8.24 -0.16
CA ASN A 180 -5.06 8.41 -1.52
C ASN A 180 -5.70 7.37 -2.49
N ASN A 181 -5.46 7.49 -3.79
CA ASN A 181 -6.05 6.58 -4.80
C ASN A 181 -5.70 5.10 -4.55
N ILE A 182 -4.44 4.82 -4.18
CA ILE A 182 -3.95 3.46 -3.87
C ILE A 182 -4.73 2.88 -2.68
N SER A 183 -4.94 3.66 -1.62
CA SER A 183 -5.69 3.25 -0.43
C SER A 183 -7.16 2.98 -0.74
N ALA A 184 -7.78 3.80 -1.59
CA ALA A 184 -9.18 3.61 -1.97
C ALA A 184 -9.36 2.33 -2.80
N ALA A 185 -8.46 2.07 -3.76
CA ALA A 185 -8.46 0.84 -4.54
C ALA A 185 -8.18 -0.39 -3.66
N LEU A 186 -7.23 -0.30 -2.72
CA LEU A 186 -6.94 -1.36 -1.75
C LEU A 186 -8.16 -1.71 -0.90
N ILE A 187 -8.83 -0.72 -0.33
CA ILE A 187 -10.04 -0.91 0.48
C ILE A 187 -11.11 -1.64 -0.33
N LEU A 188 -11.40 -1.17 -1.55
CA LEU A 188 -12.40 -1.79 -2.42
C LEU A 188 -12.02 -3.24 -2.76
N ALA A 189 -10.74 -3.51 -3.03
CA ALA A 189 -10.24 -4.83 -3.37
C ALA A 189 -10.30 -5.82 -2.19
N ASP A 190 -9.84 -5.42 -1.01
CA ASP A 190 -9.83 -6.29 0.18
C ASP A 190 -11.25 -6.59 0.66
N LYS A 191 -12.04 -5.53 0.91
CA LYS A 191 -13.37 -5.66 1.52
C LYS A 191 -14.41 -6.31 0.59
N SER A 192 -14.08 -6.52 -0.69
CA SER A 192 -14.90 -7.26 -1.65
C SER A 192 -14.53 -8.74 -1.80
N ASP A 193 -13.39 -9.21 -1.27
CA ASP A 193 -13.02 -10.64 -1.27
C ASP A 193 -13.80 -11.42 -0.21
N VAL A 194 -15.12 -11.51 -0.40
CA VAL A 194 -16.03 -12.30 0.42
C VAL A 194 -16.50 -13.49 -0.42
N HIS A 195 -16.12 -14.71 -0.02
CA HIS A 195 -16.46 -15.92 -0.78
C HIS A 195 -16.22 -17.16 0.07
N ARG A 196 -16.94 -18.26 -0.22
CA ARG A 196 -16.78 -19.54 0.49
C ARG A 196 -15.36 -20.10 0.47
N SER A 197 -14.55 -19.76 -0.55
CA SER A 197 -13.15 -20.15 -0.61
C SER A 197 -12.26 -19.51 0.46
N ARG A 198 -12.75 -18.48 1.18
CA ARG A 198 -12.08 -17.89 2.36
C ARG A 198 -12.18 -18.80 3.58
N VAL A 199 -13.21 -19.65 3.64
CA VAL A 199 -13.52 -20.48 4.79
C VAL A 199 -12.56 -21.66 4.82
N ARG A 200 -11.80 -21.78 5.92
CA ARG A 200 -10.85 -22.89 6.12
C ARG A 200 -11.51 -24.06 6.81
N ASN A 201 -12.49 -23.77 7.66
CA ASN A 201 -13.21 -24.75 8.43
C ASN A 201 -14.12 -25.56 7.49
N LEU A 202 -13.97 -26.88 7.50
CA LEU A 202 -14.81 -27.79 6.70
C LEU A 202 -15.97 -28.36 7.51
N ASP A 203 -15.96 -28.20 8.84
CA ASP A 203 -17.00 -28.67 9.73
C ASP A 203 -18.03 -27.56 10.00
N LEU A 204 -19.13 -27.60 9.25
CA LEU A 204 -20.27 -26.69 9.37
C LEU A 204 -20.78 -26.52 10.81
N SER A 205 -20.65 -27.55 11.66
CA SER A 205 -21.15 -27.50 13.04
C SER A 205 -20.35 -26.57 13.96
N THR A 206 -19.14 -26.19 13.55
CA THR A 206 -18.22 -25.37 14.33
C THR A 206 -18.01 -23.97 13.74
N PHE A 207 -18.83 -23.58 12.76
CA PHE A 207 -18.70 -22.29 12.09
C PHE A 207 -18.96 -21.12 13.05
N ASP A 208 -18.07 -20.14 13.01
CA ASP A 208 -18.35 -18.83 13.59
C ASP A 208 -19.24 -18.00 12.64
N ILE A 209 -19.53 -16.76 13.04
CA ILE A 209 -20.37 -15.87 12.23
C ILE A 209 -19.70 -15.49 10.89
N HIS A 210 -18.37 -15.39 10.83
CA HIS A 210 -17.67 -15.00 9.61
C HIS A 210 -17.57 -16.17 8.63
N ASP A 211 -17.32 -17.38 9.13
CA ASP A 211 -17.31 -18.61 8.35
C ASP A 211 -18.68 -18.84 7.72
N ARG A 212 -19.77 -18.71 8.51
CA ARG A 212 -21.14 -18.87 7.99
C ARG A 212 -21.44 -17.87 6.87
N VAL A 213 -21.16 -16.58 7.08
CA VAL A 213 -21.44 -15.55 6.07
C VAL A 213 -20.59 -15.77 4.81
N ASN A 214 -19.28 -16.04 4.95
CA ASN A 214 -18.43 -16.31 3.78
C ASN A 214 -18.88 -17.58 3.04
N TYR A 215 -19.21 -18.66 3.76
CA TYR A 215 -19.62 -19.92 3.17
C TYR A 215 -20.91 -19.80 2.36
N ALA A 216 -21.85 -18.96 2.82
CA ALA A 216 -23.07 -18.65 2.11
C ALA A 216 -22.83 -17.92 0.78
N VAL A 217 -21.71 -17.22 0.60
CA VAL A 217 -21.39 -16.53 -0.66
C VAL A 217 -20.85 -17.51 -1.70
N GLU A 218 -21.67 -17.79 -2.72
CA GLU A 218 -21.39 -18.67 -3.86
C GLU A 218 -20.59 -18.01 -4.96
N LYS A 219 -20.83 -16.71 -5.16
CA LYS A 219 -20.19 -15.90 -6.19
C LYS A 219 -19.95 -14.52 -5.62
N SER A 220 -18.78 -13.97 -5.90
CA SER A 220 -18.44 -12.59 -5.58
C SER A 220 -17.66 -11.98 -6.73
N PHE A 221 -18.14 -10.84 -7.22
CA PHE A 221 -17.50 -10.09 -8.29
C PHE A 221 -17.52 -8.61 -7.96
N LEU A 222 -16.35 -7.98 -8.00
CA LEU A 222 -16.23 -6.52 -7.98
C LEU A 222 -16.13 -6.02 -9.43
N ARG A 223 -17.18 -5.33 -9.89
CA ARG A 223 -17.26 -4.82 -11.25
C ARG A 223 -17.07 -3.32 -11.28
N VAL A 224 -16.08 -2.87 -12.04
CA VAL A 224 -15.81 -1.44 -12.24
C VAL A 224 -16.51 -0.96 -13.50
N TYR A 225 -17.41 0.01 -13.33
CA TYR A 225 -18.02 0.78 -14.41
C TYR A 225 -17.34 2.16 -14.40
N PRO A 226 -16.40 2.40 -15.33
CA PRO A 226 -15.62 3.64 -15.37
C PRO A 226 -16.53 4.88 -15.30
N GLN A 227 -16.13 5.85 -14.46
CA GLN A 227 -16.83 7.12 -14.23
C GLN A 227 -18.29 7.04 -13.75
N GLU A 228 -18.82 5.86 -13.47
CA GLU A 228 -20.20 5.65 -13.02
C GLU A 228 -20.23 5.09 -11.60
N ARG A 229 -19.70 3.87 -11.43
CA ARG A 229 -19.82 3.10 -10.19
C ARG A 229 -18.87 1.91 -10.11
N VAL A 230 -18.61 1.44 -8.91
CA VAL A 230 -18.00 0.15 -8.60
C VAL A 230 -19.06 -0.68 -7.88
N ALA A 231 -19.42 -1.83 -8.43
CA ALA A 231 -20.47 -2.69 -7.91
C ALA A 231 -19.91 -4.01 -7.38
N LEU A 232 -20.19 -4.32 -6.11
CA LEU A 232 -20.00 -5.64 -5.55
C LEU A 232 -21.26 -6.47 -5.81
N GLU A 233 -21.14 -7.49 -6.66
CA GLU A 233 -22.19 -8.41 -7.07
C GLU A 233 -21.99 -9.75 -6.36
N LEU A 234 -22.94 -10.13 -5.50
CA LEU A 234 -22.88 -11.35 -4.70
C LEU A 234 -24.05 -12.28 -5.03
N THR A 235 -23.77 -13.57 -5.07
CA THR A 235 -24.79 -14.62 -4.97
C THR A 235 -24.66 -15.28 -3.60
N ILE A 236 -25.72 -15.22 -2.81
CA ILE A 236 -25.76 -15.74 -1.43
C ILE A 236 -26.83 -16.81 -1.33
N ASP A 237 -26.44 -17.96 -0.79
CA ASP A 237 -27.37 -18.99 -0.34
C ASP A 237 -28.10 -18.52 0.94
N THR A 238 -29.36 -18.12 0.75
CA THR A 238 -30.20 -17.57 1.82
C THR A 238 -30.72 -18.63 2.80
N GLU A 239 -30.57 -19.92 2.50
CA GLU A 239 -30.85 -20.98 3.49
C GLU A 239 -29.75 -21.06 4.54
N ILE A 240 -28.51 -20.72 4.16
CA ILE A 240 -27.34 -20.70 5.07
C ILE A 240 -27.23 -19.37 5.83
N CYS A 241 -27.38 -18.26 5.12
CA CYS A 241 -27.25 -16.91 5.69
C CYS A 241 -28.29 -15.96 5.06
N PRO A 242 -29.30 -15.51 5.83
CA PRO A 242 -30.21 -14.48 5.37
C PRO A 242 -29.47 -13.21 4.96
N VAL A 243 -29.97 -12.51 3.93
CA VAL A 243 -29.33 -11.29 3.40
C VAL A 243 -29.10 -10.23 4.48
N MET A 244 -30.06 -10.07 5.41
CA MET A 244 -29.92 -9.09 6.50
C MET A 244 -28.78 -9.44 7.47
N GLU A 245 -28.52 -10.72 7.71
CA GLU A 245 -27.43 -11.17 8.58
C GLU A 245 -26.06 -10.89 7.92
N TYR A 246 -25.94 -11.13 6.60
CA TYR A 246 -24.76 -10.70 5.84
C TYR A 246 -24.52 -9.20 6.02
N PHE A 247 -25.59 -8.40 5.91
CA PHE A 247 -25.49 -6.95 6.08
C PHE A 247 -25.01 -6.55 7.46
N GLU A 248 -25.58 -7.13 8.52
CA GLU A 248 -25.20 -6.79 9.89
C GLU A 248 -23.72 -7.06 10.16
N ILE A 249 -23.20 -8.18 9.66
CA ILE A 249 -21.81 -8.60 9.90
C ILE A 249 -20.82 -7.77 9.05
N PHE A 250 -21.17 -7.41 7.81
CA PHE A 250 -20.26 -6.70 6.91
C PHE A 250 -20.61 -5.23 6.66
N LEU A 251 -21.52 -4.63 7.44
CA LEU A 251 -21.91 -3.23 7.28
C LEU A 251 -20.71 -2.28 7.32
N ALA A 252 -19.82 -2.44 8.30
CA ALA A 252 -18.64 -1.59 8.45
C ALA A 252 -17.74 -1.64 7.20
N ARG A 253 -17.56 -2.83 6.63
CA ARG A 253 -16.80 -3.03 5.39
C ARG A 253 -17.45 -2.32 4.21
N MET A 254 -18.77 -2.44 4.05
CA MET A 254 -19.51 -1.78 2.97
C MET A 254 -19.51 -0.26 3.08
N LEU A 255 -19.59 0.27 4.31
CA LEU A 255 -19.45 1.71 4.56
C LEU A 255 -18.06 2.22 4.19
N LEU A 256 -17.01 1.44 4.48
CA LEU A 256 -15.65 1.78 4.10
C LEU A 256 -15.46 1.72 2.57
N CYS A 257 -15.99 0.70 1.88
CA CYS A 257 -16.05 0.65 0.41
C CYS A 257 -16.73 1.88 -0.18
N ARG A 258 -17.86 2.31 0.40
CA ARG A 258 -18.57 3.53 -0.04
C ARG A 258 -17.71 4.78 0.10
N LYS A 259 -16.97 4.94 1.21
CA LYS A 259 -16.01 6.04 1.36
C LYS A 259 -14.91 5.97 0.30
N ALA A 260 -14.34 4.79 0.06
CA ALA A 260 -13.28 4.59 -0.92
C ALA A 260 -13.72 4.89 -2.35
N ALA A 261 -14.90 4.41 -2.77
CA ALA A 261 -15.47 4.78 -4.06
C ALA A 261 -15.69 6.30 -4.15
N GLY A 262 -16.22 6.93 -3.11
CA GLY A 262 -16.38 8.38 -3.06
C GLY A 262 -15.07 9.14 -3.24
N PHE A 263 -13.96 8.65 -2.65
CA PHE A 263 -12.63 9.24 -2.84
C PHE A 263 -12.16 9.16 -4.30
N LEU A 264 -12.45 8.06 -4.98
CA LEU A 264 -12.16 7.87 -6.41
C LEU A 264 -13.19 8.57 -7.33
N ASN A 265 -14.01 9.49 -6.80
CA ASN A 265 -15.07 10.19 -7.53
C ASN A 265 -16.06 9.26 -8.23
N THR A 266 -16.35 8.11 -7.63
CA THR A 266 -17.32 7.13 -8.13
C THR A 266 -18.31 6.72 -7.03
N LYS A 267 -19.28 5.87 -7.37
CA LYS A 267 -20.27 5.34 -6.42
C LYS A 267 -19.99 3.88 -6.11
N PHE A 268 -20.15 3.49 -4.85
CA PHE A 268 -20.17 2.07 -4.49
C PHE A 268 -21.60 1.55 -4.56
N GLU A 269 -21.80 0.39 -5.16
CA GLU A 269 -23.06 -0.35 -5.13
C GLU A 269 -22.87 -1.75 -4.57
N LEU A 270 -23.85 -2.21 -3.80
CA LEU A 270 -23.93 -3.61 -3.37
C LEU A 270 -25.18 -4.25 -3.95
N LYS A 271 -24.99 -5.34 -4.69
CA LYS A 271 -26.05 -6.18 -5.24
C LYS A 271 -25.93 -7.58 -4.68
N ILE A 272 -27.00 -8.09 -4.09
CA ILE A 272 -27.09 -9.46 -3.56
C ILE A 272 -28.28 -10.14 -4.22
N ASN A 273 -28.05 -11.27 -4.89
CA ASN A 273 -29.09 -12.03 -5.58
C ASN A 273 -29.93 -11.12 -6.52
N GLU A 274 -29.25 -10.30 -7.33
CA GLU A 274 -29.83 -9.30 -8.25
C GLU A 274 -30.61 -8.14 -7.59
N VAL A 275 -30.71 -8.10 -6.26
CA VAL A 275 -31.33 -6.99 -5.52
C VAL A 275 -30.27 -5.97 -5.16
N LYS A 276 -30.48 -4.71 -5.57
CA LYS A 276 -29.63 -3.57 -5.17
C LYS A 276 -30.00 -3.10 -3.76
N LEU A 277 -28.98 -2.90 -2.93
CA LEU A 277 -29.15 -2.60 -1.50
C LEU A 277 -28.42 -1.32 -1.04
N LEU A 278 -27.29 -0.99 -1.69
CA LEU A 278 -26.55 0.27 -1.56
C LEU A 278 -26.29 0.83 -2.96
#